data_AF-A0AAN8BWB3-F1
#
_entry.id   AF-A0AAN8BWB3-F1
#
_cell.length_a   1.000
_cell.length_b   1.000
_cell.length_c   1.000
_cell.angle_alpha   90.00
_cell.angle_beta   90.00
_cell.angle_gamma   90.00
#
_symmetry.space_group_name_H-M   'P 1'
#
loop_
_entity.id
_entity.type
_entity.pdbx_description
1 polymer ?
#
loop_
_entity_poly.entity_id
_entity_poly.type
_entity_poly.pdbx_seq_one_letter_code
_entity_poly.pdbx_strand_id
1 'polypeptide(L)'
;MKMLLSFVLLSVLVPSGLSLSCCVCNSAPTNEDCNGSNTTQICLAPLEICMTVVDIAGTKKAISKSCARRPATGRPGPPRSTPTGTP
;
A
#
# COMPACT_ATOMS: atom_id res chain seq x y z
N MET A 1 4.12 -36.96 25.63
CA MET A 1 3.38 -35.81 25.05
C MET A 1 4.18 -34.49 25.16
N LYS A 2 5.51 -34.52 25.00
CA LYS A 2 6.39 -33.33 25.18
C LYS A 2 6.66 -32.61 23.84
N MET A 3 6.73 -33.38 22.75
CA MET A 3 6.98 -32.87 21.39
C MET A 3 5.78 -32.08 20.84
N LEU A 4 4.55 -32.47 21.18
CA LEU A 4 3.33 -31.84 20.66
C LEU A 4 3.18 -30.38 21.12
N LEU A 5 3.58 -30.07 22.35
CA LEU A 5 3.56 -28.69 22.87
C LEU A 5 4.52 -27.78 22.11
N SER A 6 5.66 -28.31 21.65
CA SER A 6 6.65 -27.57 20.86
C SER A 6 6.10 -27.19 19.49
N PHE A 7 5.43 -28.13 18.81
CA PHE A 7 4.82 -27.88 17.50
C PHE A 7 3.69 -26.84 17.58
N VAL A 8 2.87 -26.88 18.63
CA VAL A 8 1.78 -25.89 18.84
C VAL A 8 2.35 -24.48 19.09
N LEU A 9 3.45 -24.36 19.83
CA LEU A 9 4.10 -23.06 20.08
C LEU A 9 4.70 -22.45 18.80
N LEU A 10 5.22 -23.30 17.90
CA LEU A 10 5.83 -22.87 16.65
C LEU A 10 4.79 -22.35 15.63
N SER A 11 3.60 -22.95 15.60
CA SER A 11 2.52 -22.56 14.68
C SER A 11 1.91 -21.20 15.01
N VAL A 12 1.92 -20.77 16.28
CA VAL A 12 1.38 -19.47 16.71
C VAL A 12 2.28 -18.30 16.30
N LEU A 13 3.58 -18.56 16.04
CA LEU A 13 4.55 -17.50 15.75
C LEU A 13 4.65 -17.14 14.27
N VAL A 14 3.99 -17.89 13.38
CA VAL A 14 3.94 -17.55 11.95
C VAL A 14 2.80 -16.57 11.76
N PRO A 15 3.05 -15.26 11.55
CA PRO A 15 1.98 -14.33 11.24
C PRO A 15 1.27 -14.84 9.99
N SER A 16 0.01 -15.23 10.15
CA SER A 16 -0.88 -15.63 9.06
C SER A 16 -1.33 -14.39 8.27
N GLY A 17 -0.39 -13.51 7.95
CA GLY A 17 -0.62 -12.40 7.05
C GLY A 17 -0.27 -12.88 5.66
N LEU A 18 -1.26 -12.99 4.76
CA LEU A 18 -0.96 -12.96 3.33
C LEU A 18 -0.24 -11.63 3.07
N SER A 19 1.09 -11.69 2.94
CA SER A 19 1.89 -10.53 2.56
C SER A 19 1.48 -10.09 1.16
N LEU A 20 0.80 -8.94 1.06
CA LEU A 20 0.41 -8.35 -0.22
C LEU A 20 1.61 -7.61 -0.81
N SER A 21 2.01 -7.92 -2.04
CA SER A 21 3.03 -7.15 -2.77
C SER A 21 2.36 -6.16 -3.72
N CYS A 22 2.72 -4.88 -3.61
CA CYS A 22 2.21 -3.81 -4.47
C CYS A 22 3.33 -3.17 -5.27
N CYS A 23 3.04 -2.81 -6.53
CA CYS A 23 3.89 -1.90 -7.28
C CYS A 23 3.76 -0.50 -6.67
N VAL A 24 4.89 0.15 -6.36
CA VAL A 24 4.93 1.48 -5.73
C VAL A 24 5.71 2.46 -6.60
N CYS A 25 5.24 3.71 -6.64
CA CYS A 25 5.90 4.80 -7.32
C CYS A 25 5.52 6.14 -6.66
N ASN A 26 6.46 7.09 -6.58
CA ASN A 26 6.23 8.35 -5.87
C ASN A 26 5.47 9.38 -6.71
N SER A 27 5.73 9.46 -8.02
CA SER A 27 5.01 10.31 -8.97
C SER A 27 5.45 9.97 -10.40
N ALA A 28 4.51 9.82 -11.33
CA ALA A 28 4.79 9.64 -12.75
C ALA A 28 3.68 10.27 -13.63
N PRO A 29 3.99 10.75 -14.84
CA PRO A 29 2.99 11.37 -15.72
C PRO A 29 2.01 10.34 -16.32
N THR A 30 2.46 9.10 -16.51
CA THR A 30 1.64 7.99 -17.01
C THR A 30 1.67 6.78 -16.08
N ASN A 31 0.72 5.87 -16.26
CA ASN A 31 0.66 4.66 -15.45
C ASN A 31 1.77 3.68 -15.85
N GLU A 32 2.15 3.71 -17.12
CA GLU A 32 3.20 2.90 -17.72
C GLU A 32 4.56 3.33 -17.18
N ASP A 33 4.81 4.63 -17.06
CA ASP A 33 6.03 5.17 -16.43
C ASP A 33 6.12 4.78 -14.95
N CYS A 34 5.01 4.86 -14.22
CA CYS A 34 4.94 4.40 -12.84
C CYS A 34 5.22 2.89 -12.71
N ASN A 35 4.66 2.07 -13.61
CA ASN A 35 4.88 0.62 -13.63
C ASN A 35 6.28 0.22 -14.08
N GLY A 36 6.89 1.00 -14.99
CA GLY A 36 8.21 0.72 -15.57
C GLY A 36 9.34 0.77 -14.54
N SER A 37 9.13 1.46 -13.43
CA SER A 37 10.08 1.50 -12.31
C SER A 37 10.25 0.13 -11.62
N ASN A 38 9.33 -0.83 -11.87
CA ASN A 38 9.30 -2.20 -11.35
C ASN A 38 9.61 -2.30 -9.84
N THR A 39 9.29 -1.24 -9.10
CA THR A 39 9.53 -1.17 -7.66
C THR A 39 8.33 -1.81 -7.01
N THR A 40 8.56 -2.94 -6.36
CA THR A 40 7.53 -3.66 -5.61
C THR A 40 7.85 -3.59 -4.12
N GLN A 41 6.81 -3.44 -3.31
CA GLN A 41 6.92 -3.38 -1.86
C GLN A 41 5.92 -4.37 -1.25
N ILE A 42 6.39 -5.14 -0.27
CA ILE A 42 5.52 -5.93 0.59
C ILE A 42 4.80 -4.97 1.54
N CYS A 43 3.49 -4.93 1.44
CA CYS A 43 2.63 -4.19 2.35
C CYS A 43 2.43 -4.98 3.63
N LEU A 44 2.64 -4.31 4.76
CA LEU A 44 2.46 -4.86 6.09
C LEU A 44 1.20 -4.26 6.72
N ALA A 45 0.52 -5.02 7.58
CA ALA A 45 -0.62 -4.53 8.34
C ALA A 45 -0.25 -3.21 9.07
N PRO A 46 -1.14 -2.20 9.08
CA PRO A 46 -2.53 -2.21 8.62
C PRO A 46 -2.72 -1.84 7.12
N LEU A 47 -1.64 -1.79 6.32
CA LEU A 47 -1.70 -1.45 4.91
C LEU A 47 -1.91 -2.73 4.09
N GLU A 48 -3.16 -3.06 3.80
CA GLU A 48 -3.56 -4.35 3.21
C GLU A 48 -4.16 -4.20 1.82
N ILE A 49 -4.00 -3.03 1.17
CA ILE A 49 -4.44 -2.79 -0.21
C ILE A 49 -3.39 -2.01 -1.00
N CYS A 50 -3.35 -2.23 -2.31
CA CYS A 50 -2.62 -1.36 -3.23
C CYS A 50 -3.50 -0.17 -3.61
N MET A 51 -3.01 1.05 -3.39
CA MET A 51 -3.69 2.28 -3.77
C MET A 51 -2.97 2.94 -4.95
N THR A 52 -3.74 3.50 -5.86
CA THR A 52 -3.25 4.40 -6.90
C THR A 52 -3.92 5.75 -6.70
N VAL A 53 -3.12 6.81 -6.63
CA VAL A 53 -3.61 8.20 -6.57
C VAL A 53 -3.30 8.85 -7.91
N VAL A 54 -4.28 9.57 -8.44
CA VAL A 54 -4.16 10.34 -9.68
C VAL A 54 -4.48 11.79 -9.36
N ASP A 55 -3.45 12.62 -9.31
CA ASP A 55 -3.55 14.06 -9.12
C ASP A 55 -3.58 14.75 -10.47
N ILE A 56 -4.55 15.64 -10.68
CA ILE A 56 -4.73 16.41 -11.92
C ILE A 56 -4.67 17.89 -11.57
N ALA A 57 -3.70 18.60 -12.15
CA ALA A 57 -3.52 20.03 -12.00
C ALA A 57 -3.48 20.69 -13.39
N GLY A 58 -4.63 21.21 -13.82
CA GLY A 58 -4.81 21.69 -15.20
C GLY A 58 -4.66 20.55 -16.20
N THR A 59 -3.68 20.66 -17.10
CA THR A 59 -3.33 19.61 -18.08
C THR A 59 -2.29 18.63 -17.57
N LYS A 60 -1.71 18.86 -16.38
CA LYS A 60 -0.71 17.97 -15.79
C LYS A 60 -1.38 16.88 -14.99
N LYS A 61 -0.87 15.66 -15.14
CA LYS A 61 -1.26 14.47 -14.38
C LYS A 61 -0.04 13.96 -13.61
N ALA A 62 -0.27 13.57 -12.36
CA ALA A 62 0.71 12.85 -11.56
C ALA A 62 0.04 11.60 -10.99
N ILE A 63 0.71 10.46 -11.12
CA ILE A 63 0.25 9.15 -10.66
C ILE A 63 1.23 8.68 -9.60
N SER A 64 0.71 8.30 -8.44
CA SER A 64 1.48 7.63 -7.39
C SER A 64 0.83 6.31 -7.00
N LYS A 65 1.64 5.33 -6.62
CA LYS A 65 1.18 4.02 -6.15
C LYS A 65 1.84 3.70 -4.83
N SER A 66 1.05 3.22 -3.87
CA SER A 66 1.50 2.94 -2.53
C SER A 66 0.67 1.87 -1.85
N CYS A 67 1.22 1.26 -0.80
CA CYS A 67 0.45 0.49 0.16
C CYS A 67 -0.50 1.46 0.91
N ALA A 68 -1.74 1.04 1.13
CA ALA A 68 -2.71 1.80 1.90
C ALA A 68 -3.55 0.89 2.80
N ARG A 69 -4.22 1.49 3.79
CA ARG A 69 -5.22 0.82 4.62
C ARG A 69 -6.59 0.88 3.96
N ARG A 70 -7.45 -0.13 4.20
CA ARG A 70 -8.87 0.02 3.87
C ARG A 70 -9.45 1.22 4.62
N PRO A 71 -10.32 2.02 3.99
CA PRO A 71 -11.08 3.03 4.73
C PRO A 71 -11.92 2.32 5.79
N ALA A 72 -12.00 2.91 6.99
CA ALA A 72 -12.95 2.44 7.99
C ALA A 72 -14.36 2.53 7.38
N THR A 73 -15.13 1.46 7.45
CA THR A 73 -16.53 1.46 7.02
C THR A 73 -17.31 2.44 7.90
N GLY A 74 -17.45 3.68 7.43
CA GLY A 74 -18.15 4.76 8.11
C GLY A 74 -17.55 6.13 7.79
N ARG A 75 -18.16 6.82 6.81
CA ARG A 75 -17.79 8.09 6.16
C ARG A 75 -16.75 8.01 5.04
N PRO A 76 -17.07 8.54 3.84
CA PRO A 76 -16.05 8.97 2.89
C PRO A 76 -15.10 9.93 3.62
N GLY A 77 -13.81 9.61 3.62
CA GLY A 77 -12.81 10.59 4.07
C GLY A 77 -12.91 11.84 3.21
N PRO A 78 -12.61 13.04 3.76
CA PRO A 78 -12.51 14.23 2.94
C PRO A 78 -11.49 14.00 1.82
N PRO A 79 -11.67 14.59 0.62
CA PRO A 79 -10.64 14.56 -0.41
C PRO A 79 -9.33 15.03 0.22
N ARG A 80 -8.28 14.21 0.08
CA ARG A 80 -6.97 14.50 0.65
C ARG A 80 -6.48 15.81 0.05
N SER A 81 -6.36 16.83 0.88
CA SER A 81 -5.71 18.10 0.52
C SER A 81 -4.29 17.82 0.05
N THR A 82 -4.01 18.28 -1.17
CA THR A 82 -2.70 18.32 -1.82
C THR A 82 -1.61 18.71 -0.83
N PRO A 83 -0.46 18.03 -0.77
CA PRO A 83 0.68 18.57 -0.06
C PRO A 83 1.13 19.81 -0.82
N THR A 84 0.91 20.98 -0.22
CA THR A 84 1.48 22.25 -0.65
C THR A 84 3.00 22.11 -0.60
N GLY A 85 3.60 21.79 -1.75
CA GLY A 85 5.02 21.99 -1.95
C GLY A 85 5.32 23.46 -1.67
N THR A 86 6.08 23.71 -0.62
CA THR A 86 6.68 25.03 -0.35
C THR A 86 8.15 24.91 -0.76
N PRO A 87 8.77 26.02 -1.22
CA PRO A 87 9.78 26.06 -2.28
C PRO A 87 11.12 25.43 -1.95
#